data_AF-A0A9D5B0W7-F1
#
_entry.id   AF-A0A9D5B0W7-F1
#
_cell.length_a   1.000
_cell.length_b   1.000
_cell.length_c   1.000
_cell.angle_alpha   90.00
_cell.angle_beta   90.00
_cell.angle_gamma   90.00
#
_symmetry.space_group_name_H-M   'P 1'
#
loop_
_entity.id
_entity.type
_entity.pdbx_description
1 polymer ?
#
loop_
_entity_poly.entity_id
_entity_poly.type
_entity_poly.pdbx_seq_one_letter_code
_entity_poly.pdbx_strand_id
1 'polypeptide(L)'
;PVSYLPKFVDVSTRKRLVYTDIGVGELLNANVSDWFLPLYPIDQKDFNVYFVHYNTSIMLSHVKRPGITFVYHPGLAGKVVTEADVDVDEEEDEEVDPYVGEEEFDFLAWFKETVQYADFVVLKMNAGEVELKFLSDVFDSGAICFVDELFLRCPDITSKESCMDV
;
A
#
# COMPACT_ATOMS: atom_id res chain seq x y z
N PRO A 1 -24.33 13.31 7.42
CA PRO A 1 -23.76 12.02 7.87
C PRO A 1 -23.84 10.98 6.74
N VAL A 2 -22.69 10.40 6.37
CA VAL A 2 -22.62 9.28 5.43
C VAL A 2 -22.58 8.00 6.24
N SER A 3 -23.31 6.97 5.83
CA SER A 3 -23.33 5.66 6.49
C SER A 3 -22.76 4.60 5.55
N TYR A 4 -21.77 3.85 6.03
CA TYR A 4 -21.22 2.68 5.35
C TYR A 4 -22.15 1.49 5.63
N LEU A 5 -22.59 0.79 4.56
CA LEU A 5 -23.55 -0.32 4.63
C LEU A 5 -22.94 -1.66 4.16
N PRO A 6 -21.94 -2.17 4.89
CA PRO A 6 -21.13 -3.31 4.45
C PRO A 6 -21.92 -4.60 4.20
N LYS A 7 -23.01 -4.80 4.95
CA LYS A 7 -23.82 -6.03 4.91
C LYS A 7 -24.71 -6.16 3.67
N PHE A 8 -24.74 -5.15 2.81
CA PHE A 8 -25.54 -5.15 1.58
C PHE A 8 -24.78 -5.65 0.36
N VAL A 9 -23.45 -5.78 0.45
CA VAL A 9 -22.65 -6.45 -0.56
C VAL A 9 -22.55 -7.92 -0.18
N ASP A 10 -23.21 -8.78 -0.94
CA ASP A 10 -23.07 -10.22 -0.76
C ASP A 10 -21.74 -10.70 -1.36
N VAL A 11 -20.81 -11.08 -0.49
CA VAL A 11 -19.52 -11.67 -0.86
C VAL A 11 -19.47 -13.17 -0.56
N SER A 12 -20.57 -13.78 -0.09
CA SER A 12 -20.59 -15.19 0.33
C SER A 12 -20.24 -16.18 -0.80
N THR A 13 -20.47 -15.77 -2.05
CA THR A 13 -20.13 -16.56 -3.25
C THR A 13 -18.73 -16.27 -3.79
N ARG A 14 -18.07 -15.21 -3.30
CA ARG A 14 -16.74 -14.76 -3.74
C ARG A 14 -15.68 -15.59 -3.01
N LYS A 15 -14.72 -16.14 -3.75
CA LYS A 15 -13.72 -17.07 -3.21
C LYS A 15 -12.37 -16.41 -3.01
N ARG A 16 -12.02 -15.45 -3.88
CA ARG A 16 -10.72 -14.80 -3.87
C ARG A 16 -10.84 -13.35 -3.41
N LEU A 17 -10.85 -13.18 -2.09
CA LEU A 17 -10.86 -11.87 -1.46
C LEU A 17 -9.42 -11.38 -1.27
N VAL A 18 -9.14 -10.14 -1.67
CA VAL A 18 -7.82 -9.51 -1.54
C VAL A 18 -7.94 -8.26 -0.68
N TYR A 19 -7.04 -8.12 0.28
CA TYR A 19 -6.91 -6.92 1.11
C TYR A 19 -5.49 -6.40 0.97
N THR A 20 -5.32 -5.20 0.43
CA THR A 20 -4.01 -4.56 0.29
C THR A 20 -3.95 -3.34 1.20
N ASP A 21 -2.95 -3.27 2.06
CA ASP A 21 -2.71 -2.15 2.99
C ASP A 21 -1.34 -1.52 2.67
N ILE A 22 -1.36 -0.29 2.13
CA ILE A 22 -0.18 0.42 1.65
C ILE A 22 0.20 1.53 2.63
N GLY A 23 1.48 1.55 3.04
CA GLY A 23 2.00 2.60 3.90
C GLY A 23 1.59 2.43 5.36
N VAL A 24 1.40 1.19 5.84
CA VAL A 24 1.05 0.90 7.24
C VAL A 24 1.87 1.73 8.25
N GLY A 25 1.24 2.70 8.92
CA GLY A 25 1.94 3.62 9.84
C GLY A 25 2.65 2.93 11.02
N GLU A 26 3.57 3.66 11.67
CA GLU A 26 4.43 3.13 12.72
C GLU A 26 3.65 2.44 13.86
N LEU A 27 3.99 1.17 14.07
CA LEU A 27 3.67 0.34 15.23
C LEU A 27 2.18 0.09 15.47
N LEU A 28 1.59 -0.73 14.58
CA LEU A 28 0.54 -1.65 15.03
C LEU A 28 1.18 -2.61 16.04
N ASN A 29 0.71 -2.55 17.29
CA ASN A 29 1.13 -3.52 18.31
C ASN A 29 0.91 -4.93 17.77
N ALA A 30 1.98 -5.71 17.62
CA ALA A 30 2.01 -7.04 17.00
C ALA A 30 1.00 -8.06 17.60
N ASN A 31 0.43 -7.75 18.76
CA ASN A 31 -0.48 -8.59 19.52
C ASN A 31 -1.98 -8.35 19.25
N VAL A 32 -2.37 -7.36 18.44
CA VAL A 32 -3.78 -7.01 18.28
C VAL A 32 -4.21 -7.06 16.81
N SER A 33 -5.46 -7.42 16.56
CA SER A 33 -6.14 -7.32 15.27
C SER A 33 -6.37 -5.87 14.80
N ASP A 34 -5.68 -4.89 15.40
CA ASP A 34 -5.90 -3.44 15.24
C ASP A 34 -5.58 -2.92 13.84
N TRP A 35 -4.93 -3.73 13.02
CA TRP A 35 -4.59 -3.37 11.64
C TRP A 35 -5.78 -3.48 10.69
N PHE A 36 -6.71 -4.39 11.02
CA PHE A 36 -7.91 -4.63 10.24
C PHE A 36 -9.04 -3.74 10.77
N LEU A 37 -9.89 -3.25 9.86
CA LEU A 37 -10.94 -2.29 10.20
C LEU A 37 -11.86 -2.87 11.29
N PRO A 38 -11.97 -2.22 12.46
CA PRO A 38 -12.89 -2.67 13.50
C PRO A 38 -14.31 -2.69 12.94
N LEU A 39 -15.03 -3.79 13.13
CA LEU A 39 -16.41 -3.99 12.66
C LEU A 39 -16.57 -4.18 11.14
N TYR A 40 -15.49 -4.45 10.41
CA TYR A 40 -15.58 -4.86 9.01
C TYR A 40 -16.42 -6.16 8.90
N PRO A 41 -17.32 -6.28 7.91
CA PRO A 41 -18.29 -7.38 7.83
C PRO A 41 -17.70 -8.75 7.54
N ILE A 42 -16.53 -8.79 6.91
CA ILE A 42 -15.87 -10.01 6.43
C ILE A 42 -14.71 -10.32 7.38
N ASP A 43 -14.55 -11.59 7.73
CA ASP A 43 -13.47 -12.02 8.61
C ASP A 43 -12.13 -11.85 7.89
N GLN A 44 -11.17 -11.25 8.58
CA GLN A 44 -9.80 -11.05 8.10
C GLN A 44 -9.16 -12.34 7.57
N LYS A 45 -9.51 -13.51 8.13
CA LYS A 45 -8.95 -14.80 7.71
C LYS A 45 -9.39 -15.24 6.31
N ASP A 46 -10.45 -14.65 5.78
CA ASP A 46 -11.00 -14.98 4.46
C ASP A 46 -10.29 -14.20 3.34
N PHE A 47 -9.42 -13.25 3.70
CA PHE A 47 -8.63 -12.45 2.77
C PHE A 47 -7.22 -13.02 2.54
N ASN A 48 -6.74 -12.87 1.31
CA ASN A 48 -5.30 -12.83 1.03
C ASN A 48 -4.83 -11.39 1.24
N VAL A 49 -3.99 -11.19 2.26
CA VAL A 49 -3.62 -9.89 2.77
C VAL A 49 -2.22 -9.53 2.28
N TYR A 50 -2.06 -8.34 1.72
CA TYR A 50 -0.79 -7.79 1.26
C TYR A 50 -0.47 -6.51 2.03
N PHE A 51 0.58 -6.54 2.84
CA PHE A 51 1.12 -5.35 3.49
C PHE A 51 2.26 -4.80 2.66
N VAL A 52 2.11 -3.57 2.16
CA VAL A 52 3.16 -2.90 1.41
C VAL A 52 3.83 -1.86 2.30
N HIS A 53 5.13 -2.02 2.53
CA HIS A 53 5.89 -1.10 3.38
C HIS A 53 7.39 -1.07 3.05
N TYR A 54 8.07 0.02 3.41
CA TYR A 54 9.52 0.18 3.23
C TYR A 54 10.32 -0.40 4.41
N ASN A 55 9.84 -0.27 5.66
CA ASN A 55 10.55 -0.78 6.83
C ASN A 55 10.42 -2.32 6.95
N THR A 56 11.48 -3.06 6.62
CA THR A 56 11.51 -4.53 6.74
C THR A 56 11.46 -5.03 8.19
N SER A 57 11.73 -4.18 9.17
CA SER A 57 11.66 -4.56 10.59
C SER A 57 10.24 -4.95 11.02
N ILE A 58 9.22 -4.45 10.32
CA ILE A 58 7.82 -4.79 10.59
C ILE A 58 7.40 -6.13 9.97
N MET A 59 8.23 -6.72 9.10
CA MET A 59 7.92 -8.02 8.48
C MET A 59 7.70 -9.08 9.58
N LEU A 60 8.63 -9.20 10.52
CA LEU A 60 8.62 -10.25 11.53
C LEU A 60 7.38 -10.23 12.46
N SER A 61 6.70 -9.09 12.59
CA SER A 61 5.45 -8.98 13.36
C SER A 61 4.20 -9.37 12.56
N HIS A 62 4.21 -9.30 11.22
CA HIS A 62 3.01 -9.45 10.39
C HIS A 62 2.95 -10.77 9.59
N VAL A 63 4.06 -11.23 8.99
CA VAL A 63 4.08 -12.45 8.15
C VAL A 63 4.05 -13.78 8.92
N LYS A 64 4.00 -13.74 10.26
CA LYS A 64 3.82 -14.96 11.07
C LYS A 64 2.43 -15.58 10.94
N ARG A 65 1.47 -14.90 10.31
CA ARG A 65 0.09 -15.38 10.14
C ARG A 65 -0.11 -15.92 8.73
N PRO A 66 -0.76 -17.09 8.56
CA PRO A 66 -1.10 -17.61 7.24
C PRO A 66 -2.05 -16.66 6.51
N GLY A 67 -1.88 -16.53 5.18
CA GLY A 67 -2.69 -15.63 4.35
C GLY A 67 -2.20 -14.18 4.31
N ILE A 68 -1.12 -13.85 5.03
CA ILE A 68 -0.51 -12.51 5.01
C ILE A 68 0.82 -12.56 4.26
N THR A 69 0.99 -11.64 3.32
CA THR A 69 2.20 -11.43 2.53
C THR A 69 2.72 -10.02 2.75
N PHE A 70 4.01 -9.88 2.99
CA PHE A 70 4.67 -8.56 3.04
C PHE A 70 5.33 -8.27 1.69
N VAL A 71 5.14 -7.05 1.21
CA VAL A 71 5.69 -6.54 -0.05
C VAL A 71 6.57 -5.35 0.28
N TYR A 72 7.86 -5.51 0.02
CA TYR A 72 8.82 -4.44 0.25
C TYR A 72 8.73 -3.42 -0.89
N HIS A 73 8.45 -2.16 -0.54
CA HIS A 73 8.48 -1.06 -1.50
C HIS A 73 9.25 0.13 -0.90
N PRO A 74 10.53 0.31 -1.27
CA PRO A 74 11.39 1.34 -0.68
C PRO A 74 10.91 2.77 -1.00
N GLY A 75 10.17 2.96 -2.09
CA GLY A 75 9.60 4.25 -2.47
C GLY A 75 8.69 4.86 -1.40
N LEU A 76 8.05 4.02 -0.55
CA LEU A 76 7.20 4.48 0.56
C LEU A 76 7.97 5.14 1.71
N ALA A 77 9.30 5.09 1.73
CA ALA A 77 10.09 5.77 2.76
C ALA A 77 9.97 7.31 2.68
N GLY A 78 9.35 7.83 1.61
CA GLY A 78 9.32 9.24 1.30
C GLY A 78 10.69 9.72 0.81
N LYS A 79 10.71 10.67 -0.12
CA LYS A 79 11.96 11.36 -0.41
C LYS A 79 12.22 12.32 0.74
N VAL A 80 13.19 12.02 1.61
CA VAL A 80 13.81 13.10 2.39
C VAL A 80 14.51 13.96 1.35
N VAL A 81 13.92 15.11 1.02
CA VAL A 81 14.60 16.12 0.21
C VAL A 81 15.75 16.61 1.07
N THR A 82 16.93 16.02 0.91
CA THR A 82 18.17 16.70 1.26
C THR A 82 18.32 17.79 0.22
N GLU A 83 18.01 19.03 0.60
CA GLU A 83 18.42 20.23 -0.12
C GLU A 83 19.96 20.25 -0.17
N ALA A 84 20.54 19.56 -1.16
CA ALA A 84 21.95 19.58 -1.46
C ALA A 84 22.19 19.21 -2.94
N ASP A 85 21.39 19.75 -3.85
CA ASP A 85 21.81 19.91 -5.24
C ASP A 85 22.58 21.25 -5.31
N VAL A 86 23.84 21.20 -4.84
CA VAL A 86 24.84 22.24 -5.13
C VAL A 86 25.75 21.69 -6.21
N ASP A 87 25.81 22.40 -7.32
CA ASP A 87 26.71 22.20 -8.46
C ASP A 87 28.16 21.90 -8.04
N VAL A 88 28.71 20.76 -8.45
CA VAL A 88 30.16 20.60 -8.72
C VAL A 88 30.37 19.55 -9.83
N ASP A 89 30.99 20.01 -10.91
CA ASP A 89 31.55 19.24 -12.02
C ASP A 89 32.84 18.47 -11.64
N GLU A 90 33.09 17.38 -12.39
CA GLU A 90 34.36 16.68 -12.69
C GLU A 90 34.95 15.58 -11.74
N GLU A 91 34.82 14.34 -12.25
CA GLU A 91 35.87 13.32 -12.57
C GLU A 91 36.47 12.36 -11.50
N GLU A 92 36.52 11.08 -11.94
CA GLU A 92 37.38 9.91 -11.62
C GLU A 92 37.05 8.91 -10.47
N ASP A 93 36.55 7.74 -10.93
CA ASP A 93 36.85 6.33 -10.59
C ASP A 93 37.00 5.87 -9.12
N GLU A 94 36.04 5.04 -8.67
CA GLU A 94 36.35 3.71 -8.11
C GLU A 94 35.28 2.67 -8.51
N GLU A 95 35.73 1.57 -9.11
CA GLU A 95 34.94 0.39 -9.49
C GLU A 95 34.29 -0.28 -8.27
N VAL A 96 32.95 -0.31 -8.23
CA VAL A 96 32.19 -1.32 -7.48
C VAL A 96 30.96 -1.73 -8.31
N ASP A 97 31.09 -2.76 -9.15
CA ASP A 97 29.91 -3.49 -9.66
C ASP A 97 29.52 -4.54 -8.62
N PRO A 98 28.26 -4.54 -8.17
CA PRO A 98 27.55 -5.81 -8.22
C PRO A 98 26.08 -5.61 -8.56
N TYR A 99 25.65 -6.19 -9.68
CA TYR A 99 24.26 -6.42 -10.10
C TYR A 99 23.56 -5.28 -10.83
N VAL A 100 24.05 -4.98 -12.03
CA VAL A 100 23.21 -4.42 -13.10
C VAL A 100 22.28 -5.53 -13.62
N GLY A 101 21.15 -5.71 -12.94
CA GLY A 101 20.13 -6.68 -13.33
C GLY A 101 18.87 -6.69 -12.47
N GLU A 102 18.65 -5.70 -11.61
CA GLU A 102 17.36 -5.54 -10.94
C GLU A 102 16.43 -4.82 -11.93
N GLU A 103 15.57 -5.58 -12.61
CA GLU A 103 14.33 -5.02 -13.15
C GLU A 103 13.68 -4.23 -12.00
N GLU A 104 13.62 -2.91 -12.14
CA GLU A 104 12.97 -2.04 -11.17
C GLU A 104 11.57 -2.62 -10.89
N PHE A 105 11.31 -2.97 -9.63
CA PHE A 105 10.07 -3.62 -9.24
C PHE A 105 8.89 -2.72 -9.63
N ASP A 106 8.20 -3.08 -10.71
CA ASP A 106 7.04 -2.35 -11.19
C ASP A 106 5.87 -2.61 -10.25
N PHE A 107 5.74 -1.71 -9.28
CA PHE A 107 4.75 -1.78 -8.22
C PHE A 107 3.32 -1.71 -8.77
N LEU A 108 3.10 -0.96 -9.86
CA LEU A 108 1.79 -0.85 -10.50
C LEU A 108 1.41 -2.14 -11.23
N ALA A 109 2.34 -2.73 -11.98
CA ALA A 109 2.13 -4.01 -12.63
C ALA A 109 1.85 -5.10 -11.58
N TRP A 110 2.65 -5.17 -10.52
CA TRP A 110 2.42 -6.11 -9.41
C TRP A 110 1.03 -5.93 -8.78
N PHE A 111 0.63 -4.69 -8.51
CA PHE A 111 -0.68 -4.41 -7.91
C PHE A 111 -1.80 -4.91 -8.82
N LYS A 112 -1.74 -4.55 -10.11
CA LYS A 112 -2.72 -4.97 -11.12
C LYS A 112 -2.81 -6.49 -11.23
N GLU A 113 -1.69 -7.19 -11.30
CA GLU A 113 -1.65 -8.66 -11.38
C GLU A 113 -2.24 -9.33 -10.14
N THR A 114 -2.02 -8.73 -8.97
CA THR A 114 -2.57 -9.20 -7.70
C THR A 114 -4.09 -9.08 -7.68
N VAL A 115 -4.64 -7.93 -8.10
CA VAL A 115 -6.07 -7.63 -7.96
C VAL A 115 -6.93 -8.10 -9.13
N GLN A 116 -6.40 -8.21 -10.35
CA GLN A 116 -7.22 -8.37 -11.58
C GLN A 116 -8.07 -9.64 -11.66
N TYR A 117 -7.71 -10.72 -10.96
CA TYR A 117 -8.52 -11.95 -10.91
C TYR A 117 -9.24 -12.14 -9.57
N ALA A 118 -9.21 -11.13 -8.68
CA ALA A 118 -9.85 -11.20 -7.39
C ALA A 118 -11.34 -10.99 -7.56
N ASP A 119 -12.11 -11.67 -6.72
CA ASP A 119 -13.56 -11.52 -6.73
C ASP A 119 -13.97 -10.27 -5.95
N PHE A 120 -13.20 -9.87 -4.95
CA PHE A 120 -13.44 -8.67 -4.13
C PHE A 120 -12.11 -8.10 -3.64
N VAL A 121 -11.92 -6.80 -3.79
CA VAL A 121 -10.67 -6.11 -3.45
C VAL A 121 -10.94 -4.94 -2.53
N VAL A 122 -10.27 -4.97 -1.38
CA VAL A 122 -10.22 -3.85 -0.45
C VAL A 122 -8.82 -3.25 -0.52
N LEU A 123 -8.75 -1.96 -0.87
CA LEU A 123 -7.53 -1.19 -0.84
C LEU A 123 -7.59 -0.23 0.34
N LYS A 124 -6.64 -0.36 1.26
CA LYS A 124 -6.41 0.60 2.34
C LYS A 124 -5.05 1.25 2.11
N MET A 125 -4.96 2.56 2.26
CA MET A 125 -3.67 3.24 2.15
C MET A 125 -3.63 4.48 3.04
N ASN A 126 -2.44 4.86 3.49
CA ASN A 126 -2.22 6.20 4.01
C ASN A 126 -2.31 7.22 2.85
N ALA A 127 -2.78 8.43 3.14
CA ALA A 127 -2.76 9.54 2.19
C ALA A 127 -1.45 10.35 2.31
N GLY A 128 -0.30 9.67 2.20
CA GLY A 128 0.99 10.31 2.05
C GLY A 128 1.24 10.70 0.58
N GLU A 129 2.23 11.55 0.32
CA GLU A 129 2.55 12.02 -1.04
C GLU A 129 2.84 10.86 -2.00
N VAL A 130 3.61 9.87 -1.55
CA VAL A 130 3.97 8.71 -2.38
C VAL A 130 2.77 7.80 -2.64
N GLU A 131 1.97 7.52 -1.60
CA GLU A 131 0.78 6.69 -1.72
C GLU A 131 -0.30 7.34 -2.58
N LEU A 132 -0.49 8.66 -2.47
CA LEU A 132 -1.43 9.40 -3.32
C LEU A 132 -0.97 9.45 -4.78
N LYS A 133 0.33 9.62 -5.02
CA LYS A 133 0.89 9.49 -6.37
C LYS A 133 0.62 8.11 -6.96
N PHE A 134 0.87 7.05 -6.18
CA PHE A 134 0.56 5.69 -6.59
C PHE A 134 -0.94 5.50 -6.85
N LEU A 135 -1.81 6.11 -6.03
CA LEU A 135 -3.25 6.07 -6.26
C LEU A 135 -3.62 6.73 -7.60
N SER A 136 -3.04 7.88 -7.95
CA SER A 136 -3.22 8.48 -9.28
C SER A 136 -2.77 7.53 -10.40
N ASP A 137 -1.62 6.86 -10.26
CA ASP A 137 -1.15 5.87 -11.25
C ASP A 137 -2.14 4.69 -11.40
N VAL A 138 -2.75 4.25 -10.29
CA VAL A 138 -3.79 3.20 -10.27
C VAL A 138 -5.08 3.69 -10.96
N PHE A 139 -5.45 4.97 -10.83
CA PHE A 139 -6.56 5.59 -11.56
C PHE A 139 -6.26 5.67 -13.06
N ASP A 140 -5.13 6.25 -13.44
CA ASP A 140 -4.76 6.51 -14.84
C ASP A 140 -4.57 5.22 -15.64
N SER A 141 -4.06 4.17 -15.00
CA SER A 141 -3.92 2.84 -15.62
C SER A 141 -5.24 2.05 -15.72
N GLY A 142 -6.31 2.52 -15.08
CA GLY A 142 -7.59 1.83 -14.97
C GLY A 142 -7.59 0.64 -14.02
N ALA A 143 -6.49 0.41 -13.27
CA ALA A 143 -6.41 -0.65 -12.27
C ALA A 143 -7.39 -0.42 -11.11
N ILE A 144 -7.79 0.83 -10.85
CA ILE A 144 -8.81 1.18 -9.86
C ILE A 144 -10.15 0.46 -10.10
N CYS A 145 -10.46 0.07 -11.35
CA CYS A 145 -11.68 -0.66 -11.68
C CYS A 145 -11.76 -2.06 -11.04
N PHE A 146 -10.63 -2.59 -10.54
CA PHE A 146 -10.58 -3.85 -9.81
C PHE A 146 -10.76 -3.66 -8.30
N VAL A 147 -10.83 -2.42 -7.80
CA VAL A 147 -10.98 -2.12 -6.36
C VAL A 147 -12.47 -1.93 -6.04
N ASP A 148 -13.03 -2.78 -5.20
CA ASP A 148 -14.42 -2.66 -4.74
C ASP A 148 -14.57 -1.63 -3.62
N GLU A 149 -13.59 -1.55 -2.72
CA GLU A 149 -13.60 -0.63 -1.58
C GLU A 149 -12.23 0.03 -1.36
N LEU A 150 -12.23 1.35 -1.19
CA LEU A 150 -11.04 2.16 -0.92
C LEU A 150 -11.17 2.87 0.44
N PHE A 151 -10.18 2.68 1.30
CA PHE A 151 -10.05 3.35 2.59
C PHE A 151 -8.78 4.19 2.63
N LEU A 152 -8.93 5.52 2.67
CA LEU A 152 -7.82 6.44 2.82
C LEU A 152 -7.68 6.83 4.30
N ARG A 153 -6.49 6.63 4.85
CA ARG A 153 -6.10 7.18 6.16
C ARG A 153 -5.42 8.52 5.92
N CYS A 154 -6.17 9.60 6.08
CA CYS A 154 -5.61 10.94 6.05
C CYS A 154 -4.85 11.23 7.34
N PRO A 155 -3.64 11.81 7.28
CA PRO A 155 -3.02 12.39 8.45
C PRO A 155 -3.87 13.57 8.95
N ASP A 156 -3.85 13.84 10.25
CA ASP A 156 -4.49 15.03 10.83
C ASP A 156 -3.73 16.29 10.36
N ILE A 157 -4.04 16.77 9.15
CA ILE A 157 -3.33 17.89 8.55
C ILE A 157 -4.07 19.20 8.85
N THR A 158 -3.35 20.12 9.50
CA THR A 158 -3.72 21.52 9.75
C THR A 158 -3.46 22.45 8.55
N SER A 159 -2.96 21.92 7.43
CA SER A 159 -2.77 22.64 6.17
C SER A 159 -3.89 22.32 5.15
N LYS A 160 -4.09 23.26 4.22
CA LYS A 160 -5.32 23.44 3.42
C LYS A 160 -5.51 22.46 2.25
N GLU A 161 -4.72 21.39 2.16
CA GLU A 161 -4.84 20.40 1.09
C GLU A 161 -5.63 19.20 1.60
N SER A 162 -6.82 19.02 1.06
CA SER A 162 -7.68 17.91 1.40
C SER A 162 -7.10 16.65 0.76
N CYS A 163 -6.78 15.64 1.57
CA CYS A 163 -6.39 14.30 1.12
C CYS A 163 -7.44 13.59 0.22
N MET A 164 -8.56 14.25 -0.08
CA MET A 164 -9.62 13.78 -0.98
C MET A 164 -9.48 14.33 -2.40
N ASP A 165 -8.56 15.26 -2.65
CA ASP A 165 -8.29 15.79 -4.00
C ASP A 165 -7.18 14.92 -4.64
N VAL A 166 -7.60 13.91 -5.42
CA VAL A 166 -6.74 12.98 -6.18
C VAL A 166 -7.03 13.11 -7.66
#